data_AF-A0A550GW66-F1
#
_entry.id   AF-A0A550GW66-F1
#
_cell.length_a   1.000
_cell.length_b   1.000
_cell.length_c   1.000
_cell.angle_alpha   90.00
_cell.angle_beta   90.00
_cell.angle_gamma   90.00
#
_symmetry.space_group_name_H-M   'P 1'
#
loop_
_entity.id
_entity.type
_entity.pdbx_description
1 polymer ?
#
loop_
_entity_poly.entity_id
_entity_poly.type
_entity_poly.pdbx_seq_one_letter_code
_entity_poly.pdbx_strand_id
1 'polypeptide(L)' 'MLFECPDCKGKISRYYAELRVCHDCKRIINLDDLLRLLRNLGVTEQNIRRVHDNLAYPRLFAA' A
#
# COMPACT_ATOMS: atom_id res chain seq x y z
N MET A 1 4.10 -21.97 -9.33
CA MET A 1 3.00 -21.79 -10.31
C MET A 1 2.99 -20.32 -10.71
N LEU A 2 3.24 -20.02 -11.99
CA LEU A 2 3.05 -18.67 -12.53
C LEU A 2 1.54 -18.52 -12.75
N PHE A 3 0.89 -17.69 -11.95
CA PHE A 3 -0.53 -17.39 -12.14
C PHE A 3 -0.65 -16.46 -13.35
N GLU A 4 -1.60 -16.72 -14.23
CA GLU A 4 -1.89 -15.86 -15.39
C GLU A 4 -3.19 -15.09 -15.13
N CYS A 5 -3.22 -13.82 -15.52
CA CYS A 5 -4.41 -12.98 -15.42
C CYS A 5 -5.45 -13.49 -16.42
N PRO A 6 -6.66 -13.86 -15.98
CA PRO A 6 -7.68 -14.42 -16.86
C PRO A 6 -8.13 -13.43 -17.96
N ASP A 7 -8.02 -12.13 -17.69
CA ASP A 7 -8.50 -11.08 -18.59
C ASP A 7 -7.48 -10.68 -19.66
N CYS A 8 -6.19 -10.58 -19.30
CA CYS A 8 -5.15 -10.08 -20.19
C CYS A 8 -4.02 -11.07 -20.49
N LYS A 9 -4.08 -12.29 -19.94
CA LYS A 9 -3.02 -13.33 -20.02
C LYS A 9 -1.65 -12.87 -19.54
N GLY A 10 -1.59 -11.74 -18.81
CA GLY A 10 -0.38 -11.23 -18.20
C GLY A 10 0.09 -12.10 -17.03
N LYS A 11 1.40 -12.09 -16.74
CA LYS A 11 1.97 -12.78 -15.59
C LYS A 11 1.54 -12.10 -14.29
N ILE A 12 0.92 -12.84 -13.38
CA ILE A 12 0.59 -12.38 -12.04
C ILE A 12 1.81 -12.59 -11.16
N SER A 13 2.26 -11.49 -10.54
CA SER A 13 3.24 -11.53 -9.45
C SER A 13 2.50 -11.43 -8.13
N ARG A 14 2.89 -12.26 -7.15
CA ARG A 14 2.30 -12.25 -5.82
C ARG A 14 3.05 -11.24 -4.96
N TYR A 15 2.34 -10.23 -4.48
CA TYR A 15 2.88 -9.21 -3.61
C TYR A 15 2.31 -9.41 -2.21
N TYR A 16 3.18 -9.58 -1.21
CA TYR A 16 2.80 -9.62 0.20
C TYR A 16 3.24 -8.30 0.85
N ALA A 17 2.30 -7.64 1.52
CA ALA A 17 2.59 -6.49 2.37
C ALA A 17 2.24 -6.87 3.80
N GLU A 18 3.25 -7.04 4.65
CA GLU A 18 3.03 -7.08 6.10
C GLU A 18 2.86 -5.64 6.56
N LEU A 19 1.68 -5.22 7.01
CA LEU A 19 1.45 -3.87 7.52
C LEU A 19 1.50 -3.89 9.05
N ARG A 20 2.41 -3.10 9.64
CA ARG A 20 2.53 -2.99 11.09
C ARG A 20 1.94 -1.66 11.55
N VAL A 21 0.92 -1.72 12.39
CA VAL A 21 0.24 -0.55 12.94
C VAL A 21 0.46 -0.53 14.45
N CYS A 22 0.95 0.58 14.99
CA CYS A 22 1.05 0.77 16.43
C CYS A 22 -0.35 0.80 17.03
N HIS A 23 -0.63 0.00 18.06
CA HIS A 23 -1.98 -0.03 18.64
C HIS A 23 -2.32 1.27 19.40
N ASP A 24 -1.32 1.96 19.95
CA ASP A 24 -1.53 3.12 20.83
C ASP A 24 -1.67 4.42 20.03
N CYS A 25 -0.69 4.72 19.18
CA CYS A 25 -0.71 5.94 18.36
C CYS A 25 -1.30 5.72 16.96
N LYS A 26 -1.72 4.49 16.66
CA LYS A 26 -2.34 4.08 15.38
C LYS A 26 -1.48 4.31 14.13
N ARG A 27 -0.22 4.73 14.30
CA ARG A 27 0.71 4.97 13.20
C ARG A 27 1.11 3.68 12.50
N ILE A 28 1.12 3.70 11.17
CA ILE A 28 1.71 2.64 10.35
C ILE A 28 3.23 2.77 10.43
N ILE A 29 3.90 1.77 11.01
CA ILE A 29 5.35 1.78 11.26
C ILE A 29 6.14 1.66 9.94
N ASN A 30 5.62 0.88 9.01
CA ASN A 30 6.26 0.62 7.72
C ASN A 30 5.48 1.24 6.55
N LEU A 31 5.02 2.48 6.75
CA LEU A 31 4.31 3.24 5.72
C LEU A 31 5.14 3.38 4.43
N ASP A 32 6.46 3.60 4.55
CA ASP A 32 7.34 3.74 3.38
C ASP A 32 7.41 2.45 2.54
N ASP A 33 7.36 1.28 3.18
CA ASP A 33 7.34 -0.02 2.48
C ASP A 33 6.03 -0.18 1.69
N LEU A 34 4.90 0.25 2.27
CA LEU A 34 3.61 0.28 1.58
C LEU A 34 3.66 1.22 0.37
N LEU A 35 4.18 2.44 0.53
CA LEU A 35 4.26 3.40 -0.56
C LEU A 35 5.20 2.90 -1.68
N ARG A 36 6.31 2.24 -1.32
CA ARG A 36 7.23 1.62 -2.29
C ARG A 36 6.57 0.48 -3.06
N LEU A 37 5.74 -0.33 -2.40
CA LEU A 37 4.96 -1.36 -3.07
C LEU A 37 3.98 -0.76 -4.08
N LEU A 38 3.25 0.29 -3.69
CA LEU A 38 2.30 0.97 -4.57
C LEU A 38 2.99 1.55 -5.82
N ARG A 39 4.21 2.11 -5.67
CA ARG A 39 5.04 2.53 -6.84
C ARG A 39 5.32 1.36 -7.78
N ASN A 40 5.75 0.23 -7.23
CA ASN A 40 6.08 -0.96 -8.02
C ASN A 40 4.87 -1.55 -8.74
N LEU A 41 3.66 -1.33 -8.21
CA LEU A 41 2.39 -1.72 -8.83
C LEU A 41 1.90 -0.72 -9.90
N GLY A 42 2.66 0.35 -10.17
CA GLY A 42 2.33 1.34 -11.18
C GLY A 42 1.32 2.39 -10.73
N VAL A 43 1.08 2.53 -9.42
CA VAL A 43 0.24 3.62 -8.89
C VAL A 43 0.93 4.95 -9.14
N THR A 44 0.19 5.95 -9.59
CA THR A 44 0.74 7.28 -9.90
C THR A 44 1.25 7.99 -8.64
N GLU A 45 2.33 8.77 -8.75
CA GLU A 45 2.87 9.55 -7.62
C GLU A 45 1.83 10.48 -6.98
N GLN A 46 0.86 10.99 -7.77
CA GLN A 46 -0.25 11.79 -7.24
C GLN A 46 -1.14 10.99 -6.29
N ASN A 47 -1.48 9.75 -6.65
CA ASN A 47 -2.30 8.88 -5.80
C ASN A 47 -1.50 8.38 -4.59
N ILE A 48 -0.19 8.15 -4.74
CA ILE A 48 0.71 7.78 -3.64
C ILE A 48 0.80 8.92 -2.62
N ARG A 49 0.92 10.18 -3.08
CA ARG A 49 0.87 11.35 -2.20
C ARG A 49 -0.45 11.46 -1.45
N ARG A 50 -1.58 11.25 -2.13
CA ARG A 50 -2.90 11.22 -1.45
C ARG A 50 -2.99 10.13 -0.39
N VAL A 51 -2.46 8.93 -0.66
CA VAL A 51 -2.42 7.83 0.32
C VAL A 51 -1.51 8.20 1.49
N HIS A 52 -0.32 8.71 1.23
CA HIS A 52 0.60 9.20 2.26
C HIS A 52 -0.09 10.25 3.14
N ASP A 53 -0.73 11.25 2.54
CA ASP A 53 -1.36 12.34 3.27
C ASP A 53 -2.56 11.85 4.09
N ASN A 54 -3.40 10.97 3.53
CA ASN A 54 -4.50 10.38 4.27
C ASN A 54 -4.00 9.52 5.45
N LEU A 55 -2.99 8.67 5.23
CA LEU A 55 -2.41 7.77 6.24
C LEU A 55 -1.56 8.51 7.29
N ALA A 56 -0.93 9.62 6.91
CA ALA A 56 -0.15 10.47 7.81
C ALA A 56 -1.03 11.42 8.63
N TYR A 57 -2.27 11.69 8.18
CA TYR A 57 -3.18 12.54 8.94
C TYR A 57 -3.72 11.79 10.17
N PRO A 58 -3.67 12.40 11.37
CA PRO A 58 -4.25 11.84 12.59
C PRO A 58 -5.75 11.50 12.50
N ARG A 59 -6.44 11.97 11.45
CA ARG A 59 -7.89 11.83 11.29
C ARG A 59 -8.35 10.43 10.89
N LEU A 60 -7.48 9.56 10.36
CA LEU A 60 -7.87 8.16 10.11
C LEU A 60 -8.03 7.35 11.39
N PHE A 61 -7.56 7.87 12.50
CA PHE A 61 -7.53 7.20 13.80
C PHE A 61 -8.30 7.98 14.87
N ALA A 62 -8.99 9.05 14.46
CA ALA A 62 -9.92 9.79 15.29
C ALA A 62 -11.33 9.18 15.13
N ALA A 63 -11.59 8.13 15.92
CA ALA A 63 -12.89 7.79 16.50
C ALA A 63 -12.67 6.81 17.66
#